data_AF-A0A0S8F2K9-F1
#
_entry.id   AF-A0A0S8F2K9-F1
#
_cell.length_a   1.000
_cell.length_b   1.000
_cell.length_c   1.000
_cell.angle_alpha   90.00
_cell.angle_beta   90.00
_cell.angle_gamma   90.00
#
_symmetry.space_group_name_H-M   'P 1'
#
loop_
_entity.id
_entity.type
_entity.pdbx_description
1 polymer ?
#
loop_
_entity_poly.entity_id
_entity_poly.type
_entity_poly.pdbx_seq_one_letter_code
_entity_poly.pdbx_strand_id
1 'polypeptide(L)'
;MVAVGGQSVQAAGGSQTKFRYISAQYIAALGAPGANSGSGAQSWGLWPLDPGPRGVTLSDFEALKKAGGVAPARWKFDGKDWWLEENGLIMEQPEFPLPPGKYLVTGAREVTTVLTIHPADRNGDRRWELGDNATLHDVTHLGCRSARYTPAAGEGSCSPANAQQTAFPVDPGGAMPPVEGCRKQDYAVLIVIGVAAENER
;
A
#
# COMPACT_ATOMS: atom_id res chain seq x y z
N MET A 1 -6.33 -43.65 50.65
CA MET A 1 -5.37 -43.99 49.56
C MET A 1 -6.17 -44.07 48.27
N VAL A 2 -5.92 -43.32 47.19
CA VAL A 2 -4.97 -42.28 46.83
C VAL A 2 -5.74 -41.34 45.89
N ALA A 3 -5.68 -40.03 46.13
CA ALA A 3 -6.17 -39.02 45.21
C ALA A 3 -5.17 -38.90 44.05
N VAL A 4 -5.65 -38.95 42.80
CA VAL A 4 -4.84 -38.61 41.62
C VAL A 4 -5.28 -37.22 41.17
N GLY A 5 -4.49 -36.23 41.58
CA GLY A 5 -4.63 -34.85 41.13
C GLY A 5 -3.93 -34.60 39.80
N GLY A 6 -4.51 -33.66 39.05
CA GLY A 6 -3.82 -32.68 38.21
C GLY A 6 -2.97 -33.16 37.04
N GLN A 7 -3.33 -32.72 35.83
CA GLN A 7 -2.58 -31.64 35.18
C GLN A 7 -3.40 -31.08 34.01
N SER A 8 -3.99 -29.90 34.24
CA SER A 8 -4.43 -29.00 33.18
C SER A 8 -3.16 -28.39 32.55
N VAL A 9 -2.89 -28.72 31.30
CA VAL A 9 -1.87 -28.03 30.52
C VAL A 9 -2.44 -26.67 30.12
N GLN A 10 -2.12 -25.64 30.91
CA GLN A 10 -2.32 -24.25 30.51
C GLN A 10 -1.30 -23.92 29.41
N ALA A 11 -1.76 -23.88 28.17
CA ALA A 11 -1.00 -23.26 27.10
C ALA A 11 -0.87 -21.76 27.39
N ALA A 12 0.37 -21.27 27.34
CA ALA A 12 0.73 -19.89 27.60
C ALA A 12 -0.07 -18.93 26.71
N GLY A 13 -0.64 -17.91 27.34
CA GLY A 13 -1.44 -16.88 26.69
C GLY A 13 -0.63 -16.06 25.69
N GLY A 14 -0.86 -16.31 24.40
CA GLY A 14 -0.71 -15.26 23.40
C GLY A 14 -1.92 -14.33 23.56
N SER A 15 -1.67 -13.06 23.91
CA SER A 15 -2.71 -12.03 23.82
C SER A 15 -3.22 -12.02 22.38
N GLN A 16 -4.41 -12.58 22.15
CA GLN A 16 -5.05 -12.51 20.83
C GLN A 16 -5.24 -11.02 20.53
N THR A 17 -4.50 -10.52 19.54
CA THR A 17 -4.63 -9.14 19.10
C THR A 17 -6.07 -8.93 18.66
N LYS A 18 -6.79 -8.02 19.32
CA LYS A 18 -8.17 -7.69 18.96
C LYS A 18 -8.14 -6.66 17.83
N PHE A 19 -8.83 -6.99 16.74
CA PHE A 19 -8.99 -6.11 15.59
C PHE A 19 -10.37 -5.45 15.58
N ARG A 20 -10.39 -4.16 15.21
CA ARG A 20 -11.61 -3.44 14.86
C ARG A 20 -11.71 -3.40 13.34
N TYR A 21 -12.83 -3.89 12.80
CA TYR A 21 -13.12 -3.76 11.37
C TYR A 21 -13.37 -2.29 11.00
N ILE A 22 -12.90 -1.92 9.82
CA ILE A 22 -13.00 -0.57 9.28
C ILE A 22 -13.54 -0.60 7.85
N SER A 23 -13.99 0.55 7.36
CA SER A 23 -14.08 0.77 5.93
C SER A 23 -12.70 0.54 5.31
N ALA A 24 -12.67 -0.10 4.14
CA ALA A 24 -11.42 -0.48 3.47
C ALA A 24 -10.49 0.73 3.33
N GLN A 25 -9.23 0.52 3.72
CA GLN A 25 -8.11 1.40 3.42
C GLN A 25 -7.11 0.63 2.58
N TYR A 26 -6.13 1.30 2.01
CA TYR A 26 -5.19 0.67 1.08
C TYR A 26 -3.76 1.00 1.43
N ILE A 27 -2.88 0.00 1.41
CA ILE A 27 -1.45 0.20 1.64
C ILE A 27 -0.72 0.03 0.31
N ALA A 28 0.12 1.02 -0.03
CA ALA A 28 1.15 0.90 -1.03
C ALA A 28 2.39 0.25 -0.39
N ALA A 29 2.65 -1.01 -0.72
CA ALA A 29 3.71 -1.82 -0.14
C ALA A 29 4.86 -2.09 -1.12
N LEU A 30 6.09 -2.17 -0.59
CA LEU A 30 7.30 -2.56 -1.30
C LEU A 30 7.92 -3.82 -0.69
N GLY A 31 8.21 -4.81 -1.51
CA GLY A 31 8.91 -6.01 -1.08
C GLY A 31 8.96 -7.05 -2.20
N ALA A 32 9.77 -8.08 -2.02
CA ALA A 32 9.73 -9.22 -2.91
C ALA A 32 8.36 -9.93 -2.77
N PRO A 33 7.69 -10.32 -3.87
CA PRO A 33 6.36 -10.95 -3.79
C PRO A 33 6.34 -12.20 -2.90
N GLY A 34 7.41 -12.99 -2.88
CA GLY A 34 7.52 -14.19 -2.04
C GLY A 34 7.95 -13.94 -0.58
N ALA A 35 8.22 -12.68 -0.18
CA ALA A 35 8.65 -12.37 1.17
C ALA A 35 7.46 -12.36 2.15
N ASN A 36 7.66 -12.91 3.34
CA ASN A 36 6.71 -12.83 4.46
C ASN A 36 7.16 -11.83 5.53
N SER A 37 8.36 -11.26 5.41
CA SER A 37 8.93 -10.28 6.32
C SER A 37 10.05 -9.50 5.64
N GLY A 38 10.41 -8.35 6.18
CA GLY A 38 11.47 -7.52 5.65
C GLY A 38 11.66 -6.21 6.41
N SER A 39 12.37 -5.28 5.77
CA SER A 39 12.51 -3.89 6.23
C SER A 39 12.12 -2.90 5.13
N GLY A 40 12.32 -1.60 5.34
CA GLY A 40 11.95 -0.57 4.37
C GLY A 40 10.50 -0.08 4.45
N ALA A 41 9.73 -0.42 5.49
CA ALA A 41 8.32 -0.03 5.59
C ALA A 41 8.11 1.49 5.79
N GLN A 42 9.17 2.26 6.07
CA GLN A 42 9.16 3.73 6.03
C GLN A 42 8.89 4.28 4.61
N SER A 43 9.10 3.46 3.58
CA SER A 43 8.81 3.79 2.19
C SER A 43 7.48 3.19 1.71
N TRP A 44 6.67 2.65 2.62
CA TRP A 44 5.29 2.23 2.37
C TRP A 44 4.33 3.35 2.74
N GLY A 45 3.21 3.44 2.04
CA GLY A 45 2.22 4.50 2.21
C GLY A 45 0.82 3.97 2.51
N LEU A 46 0.01 4.78 3.17
CA LEU A 46 -1.40 4.48 3.47
C LEU A 46 -2.33 5.44 2.71
N TRP A 47 -3.30 4.90 1.98
CA TRP A 47 -4.47 5.63 1.54
C TRP A 47 -5.63 5.35 2.52
N PRO A 48 -6.03 6.33 3.35
CA PRO A 48 -7.15 6.17 4.27
C PRO A 48 -8.51 6.13 3.56
N LEU A 49 -8.56 6.52 2.28
CA LEU A 49 -9.71 6.47 1.38
C LEU A 49 -9.31 5.78 0.08
N ASP A 50 -10.26 5.19 -0.62
CA ASP A 50 -10.01 4.61 -1.94
C ASP A 50 -9.50 5.67 -2.94
N PRO A 51 -8.25 5.56 -3.44
CA PRO A 51 -7.70 6.55 -4.34
C PRO A 51 -8.28 6.46 -5.76
N GLY A 52 -8.86 5.33 -6.17
CA GLY A 52 -9.37 5.10 -7.53
C GLY A 52 -10.48 6.09 -7.93
N PRO A 53 -11.61 6.15 -7.21
CA PRO A 53 -12.68 7.12 -7.46
C PRO A 53 -12.27 8.59 -7.29
N ARG A 54 -11.10 8.84 -6.69
CA ARG A 54 -10.53 10.17 -6.44
C ARG A 54 -9.55 10.59 -7.53
N GLY A 55 -9.15 9.67 -8.40
CA GLY A 55 -8.16 9.89 -9.45
C GLY A 55 -8.64 10.78 -10.60
N VAL A 56 -7.70 11.15 -11.45
CA VAL A 56 -7.92 11.95 -12.67
C VAL A 56 -7.37 11.18 -13.86
N THR A 57 -8.17 11.01 -14.92
CA THR A 57 -7.70 10.28 -16.11
C THR A 57 -6.47 10.95 -16.73
N LEU A 58 -5.56 10.17 -17.33
CA LEU A 58 -4.42 10.71 -18.06
C LEU A 58 -4.84 11.72 -19.16
N SER A 59 -5.99 11.50 -19.81
CA SER A 59 -6.55 12.44 -20.79
C SER A 59 -6.94 13.81 -20.20
N ASP A 60 -7.26 13.85 -18.91
CA ASP A 60 -7.66 15.08 -18.21
C ASP A 60 -6.48 15.81 -17.55
N PHE A 61 -5.24 15.37 -17.76
CA PHE A 61 -4.06 15.99 -17.14
C PHE A 61 -3.93 17.49 -17.46
N GLU A 62 -4.24 17.91 -18.70
CA GLU A 62 -4.22 19.34 -19.04
C GLU A 62 -5.34 20.13 -18.35
N ALA A 63 -6.49 19.51 -18.10
CA ALA A 63 -7.56 20.12 -17.30
C ALA A 63 -7.14 20.25 -15.83
N LEU A 64 -6.49 19.23 -15.27
CA LEU A 64 -5.91 19.26 -13.92
C LEU A 64 -4.90 20.41 -13.78
N LYS A 65 -4.01 20.60 -14.76
CA LYS A 65 -3.07 21.73 -14.80
C LYS A 65 -3.79 23.08 -14.83
N LYS A 66 -4.81 23.23 -15.68
CA LYS A 66 -5.63 24.46 -15.78
C LYS A 66 -6.38 24.77 -14.48
N ALA A 67 -6.76 23.74 -13.72
CA ALA A 67 -7.33 23.86 -12.38
C ALA A 67 -6.27 24.17 -11.30
N GLY A 68 -5.05 24.56 -11.69
CA GLY A 68 -3.95 24.83 -10.78
C GLY A 68 -3.39 23.57 -10.13
N GLY A 69 -3.57 22.39 -10.72
CA GLY A 69 -3.15 21.11 -10.16
C GLY A 69 -4.01 20.61 -9.00
N VAL A 70 -5.25 21.11 -8.86
CA VAL A 70 -6.19 20.64 -7.82
C VAL A 70 -7.21 19.70 -8.47
N ALA A 71 -7.25 18.46 -8.02
CA ALA A 71 -8.16 17.45 -8.54
C ALA A 71 -9.61 17.66 -8.05
N PRO A 72 -10.62 17.04 -8.68
CA PRO A 72 -12.02 17.11 -8.23
C PRO A 72 -12.21 16.70 -6.77
N ALA A 73 -11.46 15.68 -6.32
CA ALA A 73 -11.43 15.22 -4.93
C ALA A 73 -10.61 16.11 -3.97
N ARG A 74 -10.20 17.30 -4.42
CA ARG A 74 -9.52 18.37 -3.67
C ARG A 74 -8.08 18.11 -3.21
N TRP A 75 -7.47 17.00 -3.62
CA TRP A 75 -6.05 16.79 -3.45
C TRP A 75 -5.22 17.59 -4.46
N LYS A 76 -3.96 17.85 -4.10
CA LYS A 76 -3.02 18.64 -4.91
C LYS A 76 -2.07 17.70 -5.64
N PHE A 77 -1.98 17.85 -6.96
CA PHE A 77 -1.01 17.15 -7.79
C PHE A 77 0.42 17.64 -7.53
N ASP A 78 1.33 16.71 -7.28
CA ASP A 78 2.76 16.95 -7.20
C ASP A 78 3.46 16.42 -8.46
N GLY A 79 3.87 17.34 -9.35
CA GLY A 79 4.58 16.96 -10.57
C GLY A 79 5.98 16.37 -10.35
N LYS A 80 6.52 16.43 -9.13
CA LYS A 80 7.83 15.83 -8.79
C LYS A 80 7.68 14.43 -8.19
N ASP A 81 6.48 14.05 -7.78
CA ASP A 81 6.19 12.79 -7.09
C ASP A 81 4.71 12.42 -7.25
N TRP A 82 4.38 11.77 -8.37
CA TRP A 82 3.00 11.48 -8.72
C TRP A 82 2.76 9.98 -8.89
N TRP A 83 1.49 9.60 -8.76
CA TRP A 83 1.03 8.21 -8.70
C TRP A 83 0.07 7.91 -9.83
N LEU A 84 0.15 6.70 -10.37
CA LEU A 84 -0.68 6.21 -11.46
C LEU A 84 -1.16 4.79 -11.15
N GLU A 85 -2.43 4.50 -11.40
CA GLU A 85 -3.00 3.15 -11.27
C GLU A 85 -3.27 2.45 -12.61
N GLU A 86 -3.71 1.19 -12.52
CA GLU A 86 -3.85 0.24 -13.63
C GLU A 86 -4.80 0.67 -14.74
N ASN A 87 -5.72 1.60 -14.52
CA ASN A 87 -6.66 2.12 -15.51
C ASN A 87 -6.21 3.47 -16.11
N GLY A 88 -5.02 3.96 -15.75
CA GLY A 88 -4.51 5.25 -16.24
C GLY A 88 -5.12 6.45 -15.52
N LEU A 89 -5.40 6.33 -14.22
CA LEU A 89 -5.78 7.43 -13.34
C LEU A 89 -4.59 7.93 -12.55
N ILE A 90 -4.30 9.22 -12.67
CA ILE A 90 -3.40 9.96 -11.80
C ILE A 90 -4.06 10.03 -10.42
N MET A 91 -3.38 9.55 -9.38
CA MET A 91 -3.93 9.40 -8.04
C MET A 91 -3.36 10.39 -7.03
N GLU A 92 -4.12 10.59 -5.96
CA GLU A 92 -3.64 11.18 -4.72
C GLU A 92 -2.47 10.34 -4.16
N GLN A 93 -1.43 11.01 -3.70
CA GLN A 93 -0.30 10.36 -3.05
C GLN A 93 -0.75 9.73 -1.72
N PRO A 94 -0.30 8.51 -1.38
CA PRO A 94 -0.58 7.94 -0.06
C PRO A 94 0.20 8.67 1.03
N GLU A 95 -0.27 8.57 2.26
CA GLU A 95 0.39 9.14 3.41
C GLU A 95 1.63 8.31 3.77
N PHE A 96 2.80 8.95 3.81
CA PHE A 96 4.07 8.33 4.19
C PHE A 96 4.60 8.90 5.52
N PRO A 97 5.28 8.08 6.35
CA PRO A 97 5.38 6.62 6.24
C PRO A 97 4.10 5.95 6.75
N LEU A 98 3.85 4.71 6.34
CA LEU A 98 2.86 3.83 6.98
C LEU A 98 3.13 3.78 8.50
N PRO A 99 2.15 4.12 9.36
CA PRO A 99 2.36 4.11 10.80
C PRO A 99 2.72 2.71 11.33
N PRO A 100 3.50 2.62 12.43
CA PRO A 100 3.70 1.35 13.10
C PRO A 100 2.39 0.85 13.72
N GLY A 101 2.18 -0.45 13.71
CA GLY A 101 0.96 -1.06 14.20
C GLY A 101 0.67 -2.40 13.53
N LYS A 102 -0.45 -3.01 13.91
CA LYS A 102 -0.96 -4.23 13.29
C LYS A 102 -2.20 -3.96 12.46
N TYR A 103 -2.23 -4.49 11.25
CA TYR A 103 -3.27 -4.31 10.25
C TYR A 103 -3.78 -5.67 9.81
N LEU A 104 -5.10 -5.86 9.78
CA LEU A 104 -5.71 -7.02 9.14
C LEU A 104 -5.79 -6.74 7.64
N VAL A 105 -4.99 -7.45 6.85
CA VAL A 105 -4.81 -7.19 5.42
C VAL A 105 -5.25 -8.37 4.57
N THR A 106 -5.71 -8.08 3.36
CA THR A 106 -6.08 -9.06 2.34
C THR A 106 -5.84 -8.51 0.93
N GLY A 107 -5.69 -9.41 -0.03
CA GLY A 107 -5.75 -9.08 -1.46
C GLY A 107 -7.14 -9.25 -2.05
N ALA A 108 -8.20 -9.37 -1.23
CA ALA A 108 -9.55 -9.81 -1.62
C ALA A 108 -9.56 -11.09 -2.49
N ARG A 109 -8.64 -12.00 -2.18
CA ARG A 109 -8.52 -13.32 -2.80
C ARG A 109 -8.67 -14.37 -1.70
N GLU A 110 -7.67 -15.22 -1.49
CA GLU A 110 -7.76 -16.37 -0.59
C GLU A 110 -7.25 -16.06 0.82
N VAL A 111 -6.29 -15.14 0.97
CA VAL A 111 -5.59 -14.91 2.23
C VAL A 111 -6.03 -13.61 2.89
N THR A 112 -6.33 -13.71 4.18
CA THR A 112 -6.47 -12.59 5.13
C THR A 112 -5.57 -12.90 6.32
N THR A 113 -4.66 -11.98 6.66
CA THR A 113 -3.71 -12.18 7.76
C THR A 113 -3.32 -10.86 8.41
N VAL A 114 -2.53 -10.91 9.46
CA VAL A 114 -2.00 -9.74 10.15
C VAL A 114 -0.70 -9.29 9.49
N LEU A 115 -0.66 -8.04 9.02
CA LEU A 115 0.55 -7.30 8.74
C LEU A 115 0.97 -6.53 9.99
N THR A 116 2.18 -6.78 10.48
CA THR A 116 2.79 -6.00 11.57
C THR A 116 3.82 -5.06 10.99
N ILE A 117 3.67 -3.75 11.25
CA ILE A 117 4.67 -2.72 10.99
C ILE A 117 5.33 -2.35 12.32
N HIS A 118 6.62 -2.62 12.45
CA HIS A 118 7.34 -2.30 13.68
C HIS A 118 7.68 -0.81 13.76
N PRO A 119 7.86 -0.26 14.98
CA PRO A 119 8.44 1.05 15.17
C PRO A 119 9.79 1.16 14.44
N ALA A 120 10.11 2.38 14.00
CA ALA A 120 11.39 2.66 13.38
C ALA A 120 12.54 2.35 14.37
N ASP A 121 13.61 1.76 13.86
CA ASP A 121 14.85 1.59 14.59
C ASP A 121 15.61 2.92 14.72
N ARG A 122 16.83 2.87 15.27
CA ARG A 122 17.67 4.07 15.47
C ARG A 122 18.07 4.77 14.17
N ASN A 123 17.97 4.10 13.03
CA ASN A 123 18.29 4.62 11.70
C ASN A 123 17.04 5.07 10.93
N GLY A 124 15.85 4.95 11.53
CA GLY A 124 14.60 5.26 10.87
C GLY A 124 14.03 4.10 10.03
N ASP A 125 14.69 2.94 10.02
CA ASP A 125 14.24 1.78 9.24
C ASP A 125 13.11 1.05 9.98
N ARG A 126 12.06 0.68 9.24
CA ARG A 126 10.89 0.00 9.77
C ARG A 126 10.82 -1.40 9.23
N ARG A 127 10.82 -2.37 10.14
CA ARG A 127 10.59 -3.78 9.81
C ARG A 127 9.11 -4.04 9.61
N TRP A 128 8.80 -5.06 8.81
CA TRP A 128 7.46 -5.57 8.62
C TRP A 128 7.45 -7.10 8.57
N GLU A 129 6.33 -7.70 8.95
CA GLU A 129 6.10 -9.15 8.87
C GLU A 129 4.61 -9.45 8.66
N LEU A 130 4.33 -10.54 7.94
CA LEU A 130 3.01 -11.11 7.71
C LEU A 130 2.84 -12.37 8.56
N GLY A 131 1.65 -12.52 9.12
CA GLY A 131 1.24 -13.71 9.84
C GLY A 131 1.05 -14.93 8.93
N ASP A 132 0.80 -16.08 9.56
CA ASP A 132 0.34 -17.31 8.91
C ASP A 132 1.24 -17.85 7.78
N ASN A 133 2.52 -17.45 7.77
CA ASN A 133 3.48 -17.70 6.67
C ASN A 133 3.00 -17.16 5.30
N ALA A 134 2.03 -16.24 5.29
CA ALA A 134 1.58 -15.59 4.07
C ALA A 134 2.72 -14.76 3.46
N THR A 135 2.76 -14.73 2.14
CA THR A 135 3.68 -13.89 1.39
C THR A 135 3.02 -12.56 1.03
N LEU A 136 3.84 -11.55 0.69
CA LEU A 136 3.35 -10.26 0.20
C LEU A 136 2.45 -10.45 -1.03
N HIS A 137 2.80 -11.38 -1.91
CA HIS A 137 1.98 -11.74 -3.05
C HIS A 137 0.60 -12.20 -2.62
N ASP A 138 0.46 -13.09 -1.62
CA ASP A 138 -0.82 -13.67 -1.20
C ASP A 138 -1.83 -12.62 -0.73
N VAL A 139 -1.34 -11.55 -0.11
CA VAL A 139 -2.16 -10.43 0.37
C VAL A 139 -2.23 -9.25 -0.61
N THR A 140 -1.60 -9.34 -1.78
CA THR A 140 -1.70 -8.31 -2.82
C THR A 140 -3.02 -8.41 -3.57
N HIS A 141 -3.72 -7.29 -3.71
CA HIS A 141 -4.89 -7.16 -4.58
C HIS A 141 -4.42 -7.02 -6.04
N LEU A 142 -4.29 -8.14 -6.77
CA LEU A 142 -3.69 -8.16 -8.12
C LEU A 142 -4.38 -7.27 -9.16
N GLY A 143 -5.66 -6.94 -8.93
CA GLY A 143 -6.40 -6.02 -9.77
C GLY A 143 -6.00 -4.57 -9.55
N CYS A 144 -5.65 -4.18 -8.32
CA CYS A 144 -5.19 -2.82 -8.03
C CYS A 144 -3.67 -2.75 -8.13
N ARG A 145 -3.20 -1.77 -8.89
CA ARG A 145 -1.81 -1.43 -9.02
C ARG A 145 -1.59 0.02 -8.72
N SER A 146 -0.37 0.30 -8.31
CA SER A 146 0.05 1.67 -8.19
C SER A 146 1.53 1.76 -8.48
N ALA A 147 1.91 2.74 -9.27
CA ALA A 147 3.31 3.09 -9.44
C ALA A 147 3.53 4.56 -9.12
N ARG A 148 4.66 4.81 -8.46
CA ARG A 148 5.19 6.13 -8.17
C ARG A 148 6.16 6.54 -9.27
N TYR A 149 6.00 7.76 -9.76
CA TYR A 149 6.84 8.35 -10.80
C TYR A 149 7.52 9.62 -10.28
N THR A 150 8.83 9.66 -10.43
CA THR A 150 9.67 10.79 -10.03
C THR A 150 10.63 11.16 -11.17
N PRO A 151 11.10 12.41 -11.28
CA PRO A 151 12.07 12.81 -12.31
C PRO A 151 13.30 11.89 -12.37
N ALA A 152 13.63 11.36 -13.55
CA ALA A 152 14.87 10.62 -13.79
C ALA A 152 16.07 11.56 -13.98
N ALA A 153 15.83 12.71 -14.60
CA ALA A 153 16.79 13.80 -14.80
C ALA A 153 16.26 15.09 -14.15
N GLY A 154 16.77 16.26 -14.56
CA GLY A 154 16.37 17.57 -14.04
C GLY A 154 14.85 17.82 -14.03
N GLU A 155 14.45 18.89 -13.35
CA GLU A 155 13.04 19.24 -13.15
C GLU A 155 12.26 19.31 -14.48
N GLY A 156 11.02 18.80 -14.48
CA GLY A 156 10.14 18.81 -15.65
C GLY A 156 10.34 17.68 -16.65
N SER A 157 11.36 16.82 -16.48
CA SER A 157 11.56 15.64 -17.35
C SER A 157 10.47 14.58 -17.20
N CYS A 158 9.87 14.44 -16.02
CA CYS A 158 8.83 13.45 -15.72
C CYS A 158 7.45 14.11 -15.68
N SER A 159 6.53 13.65 -16.53
CA SER A 159 5.19 14.22 -16.67
C SER A 159 4.17 13.17 -17.07
N PRO A 160 2.94 13.19 -16.52
CA PRO A 160 1.83 12.37 -16.99
C PRO A 160 1.52 12.53 -18.49
N ALA A 161 1.84 13.68 -19.08
CA ALA A 161 1.69 13.90 -20.53
C ALA A 161 2.53 12.94 -21.40
N ASN A 162 3.59 12.36 -20.84
CA ASN A 162 4.46 11.41 -21.54
C ASN A 162 3.99 9.95 -21.36
N ALA A 163 2.91 9.70 -20.61
CA ALA A 163 2.39 8.35 -20.40
C ALA A 163 1.69 7.82 -21.66
N GLN A 164 1.98 6.58 -22.03
CA GLN A 164 1.35 5.91 -23.16
C GLN A 164 -0.04 5.42 -22.76
N GLN A 165 -1.09 6.19 -23.06
CA GLN A 165 -2.47 5.84 -22.66
C GLN A 165 -2.94 4.49 -23.23
N THR A 166 -2.43 4.08 -24.39
CA THR A 166 -2.75 2.78 -25.01
C THR A 166 -2.16 1.58 -24.26
N ALA A 167 -1.29 1.81 -23.27
CA ALA A 167 -0.77 0.76 -22.39
C ALA A 167 -1.69 0.45 -21.20
N PHE A 168 -2.88 1.08 -21.14
CA PHE A 168 -3.89 0.90 -20.11
C PHE A 168 -5.20 0.36 -20.74
N PRO A 169 -5.99 -0.46 -20.01
CA PRO A 169 -5.71 -0.94 -18.66
C PRO A 169 -4.55 -1.94 -18.63
N VAL A 170 -3.83 -1.98 -17.52
CA VAL A 170 -2.74 -2.94 -17.27
C VAL A 170 -3.34 -4.28 -16.87
N ASP A 171 -2.81 -5.38 -17.42
CA ASP A 171 -3.26 -6.72 -17.04
C ASP A 171 -3.04 -7.00 -15.53
N PRO A 172 -3.94 -7.75 -14.87
CA PRO A 172 -3.73 -8.24 -13.52
C PRO A 172 -2.40 -9.00 -13.42
N GLY A 173 -1.61 -8.74 -12.38
CA GLY A 173 -0.23 -9.27 -12.28
C GLY A 173 0.87 -8.61 -13.16
N GLY A 174 0.57 -7.87 -14.23
CA GLY A 174 1.55 -7.14 -15.08
C GLY A 174 2.24 -5.88 -14.49
N ALA A 175 3.43 -5.52 -15.00
CA ALA A 175 4.14 -4.31 -14.52
C ALA A 175 3.49 -3.00 -15.01
N MET A 176 3.59 -1.93 -14.21
CA MET A 176 3.10 -0.61 -14.65
C MET A 176 3.92 -0.08 -15.84
N PRO A 177 3.33 0.59 -16.84
CA PRO A 177 4.06 1.10 -18.00
C PRO A 177 5.14 2.12 -17.61
N PRO A 178 6.34 2.12 -18.22
CA PRO A 178 7.28 3.21 -18.02
C PRO A 178 6.73 4.53 -18.58
N VAL A 179 7.15 5.65 -17.99
CA VAL A 179 6.82 6.99 -18.46
C VAL A 179 8.13 7.70 -18.80
N GLU A 180 8.21 8.27 -20.01
CA GLU A 180 9.44 8.89 -20.48
C GLU A 180 9.87 10.03 -19.55
N GLY A 181 11.16 10.01 -19.18
CA GLY A 181 11.78 10.95 -18.25
C GLY A 181 11.50 10.70 -16.77
N CYS A 182 10.78 9.63 -16.42
CA CYS A 182 10.49 9.23 -15.05
C CYS A 182 11.31 8.02 -14.59
N ARG A 183 11.73 8.04 -13.32
CA ARG A 183 11.97 6.82 -12.53
C ARG A 183 10.62 6.29 -12.09
N LYS A 184 10.43 4.97 -12.21
CA LYS A 184 9.20 4.26 -11.84
C LYS A 184 9.49 3.31 -10.69
N GLN A 185 8.60 3.29 -9.69
CA GLN A 185 8.58 2.29 -8.63
C GLN A 185 7.18 1.69 -8.53
N ASP A 186 7.07 0.39 -8.78
CA ASP A 186 5.81 -0.34 -8.63
C ASP A 186 5.61 -0.70 -7.15
N TYR A 187 4.38 -0.55 -6.68
CA TYR A 187 3.92 -0.90 -5.35
C TYR A 187 2.88 -1.99 -5.43
N ALA A 188 2.96 -2.97 -4.52
CA ALA A 188 1.86 -3.88 -4.25
C ALA A 188 0.76 -3.11 -3.51
N VAL A 189 -0.51 -3.39 -3.82
CA VAL A 189 -1.65 -2.80 -3.12
C VAL A 189 -2.25 -3.85 -2.19
N LEU A 190 -2.31 -3.53 -0.90
CA LEU A 190 -2.93 -4.36 0.14
C LEU A 190 -4.24 -3.69 0.58
N ILE A 191 -5.30 -4.46 0.80
CA ILE A 191 -6.55 -3.95 1.37
C ILE A 191 -6.51 -4.15 2.87
N VAL A 192 -6.63 -3.06 3.63
CA VAL A 192 -6.76 -3.08 5.08
C VAL A 192 -8.24 -3.11 5.43
N ILE A 193 -8.65 -4.17 6.12
CA ILE A 193 -10.04 -4.36 6.57
C ILE A 193 -10.19 -4.23 8.08
N GLY A 194 -9.08 -4.15 8.82
CA GLY A 194 -9.08 -3.95 10.25
C GLY A 194 -7.77 -3.40 10.79
N VAL A 195 -7.85 -2.72 11.93
CA VAL A 195 -6.69 -2.23 12.69
C VAL A 195 -6.74 -2.77 14.10
N ALA A 196 -5.57 -3.06 14.68
CA ALA A 196 -5.51 -3.50 16.06
C ALA A 196 -5.96 -2.36 16.99
N ALA A 197 -6.72 -2.70 18.04
CA ALA A 197 -7.23 -1.73 19.01
C ALA A 197 -6.11 -0.94 19.73
N GLU A 198 -4.88 -1.48 19.75
CA GLU A 198 -3.70 -0.84 20.34
C GLU A 198 -3.01 0.19 19.43
N ASN A 199 -3.40 0.29 18.15
CA ASN A 199 -2.87 1.30 17.23
C ASN A 199 -3.49 2.70 17.46
N GLU A 200 -4.49 2.82 18.34
CA GLU A 200 -5.06 4.09 18.78
C GLU A 200 -4.21 4.65 19.94
N ARG A 201 -3.21 5.46 19.61
CA ARG A 201 -2.55 6.37 20.57
C ARG A 201 -2.53 7.78 20.02
#